data_AF-A0ABD6A7G8-F1
#
_entry.id   AF-A0ABD6A7G8-F1
#
_cell.length_a   1.000
_cell.length_b   1.000
_cell.length_c   1.000
_cell.angle_alpha   90.00
_cell.angle_beta   90.00
_cell.angle_gamma   90.00
#
_symmetry.space_group_name_H-M   'P 1'
#
loop_
_entity.id
_entity.type
_entity.pdbx_description
1 polymer ?
#
loop_
_entity_poly.entity_id
_entity_poly.type
_entity_poly.pdbx_seq_one_letter_code
_entity_poly.pdbx_strand_id
1 'polypeptide(L)' 'MSTDDHHPRRATRPAPPVSGPHAGYDRYGRLDHYYWRCERCGLETTDSTLERGCPRCEEGTDAR' A
#
# COMPACT_ATOMS: atom_id res chain seq x y z
N MET A 1 -7.40 -42.54 -1.44
CA MET A 1 -7.70 -41.39 -0.57
C MET A 1 -6.55 -40.41 -0.73
N SER A 2 -6.70 -39.43 -1.64
CA SER A 2 -5.69 -38.41 -1.88
C SER A 2 -5.87 -37.31 -0.86
N THR A 3 -5.00 -37.23 0.14
CA THR A 3 -4.88 -36.05 0.98
C THR A 3 -4.22 -34.97 0.13
N ASP A 4 -5.07 -34.15 -0.48
CA ASP A 4 -4.71 -32.87 -1.05
C ASP A 4 -4.22 -31.99 0.11
N ASP A 5 -2.90 -32.00 0.31
CA ASP A 5 -2.18 -31.19 1.28
C ASP A 5 -2.31 -29.72 0.84
N HIS A 6 -3.42 -29.11 1.23
CA HIS A 6 -3.62 -27.66 1.21
C HIS A 6 -2.59 -27.05 2.17
N HIS A 7 -1.35 -26.96 1.72
CA HIS A 7 -0.34 -26.12 2.34
C HIS A 7 -0.91 -24.70 2.32
N PRO A 8 -1.26 -24.09 3.47
CA PRO A 8 -1.54 -22.66 3.45
C PRO A 8 -0.18 -22.02 3.16
N ARG A 9 0.05 -21.69 1.89
CA ARG A 9 1.17 -20.84 1.48
C ARG A 9 1.12 -19.69 2.44
N ARG A 10 2.13 -19.62 3.31
CA ARG A 10 2.34 -18.59 4.32
C ARG A 10 1.87 -17.30 3.66
N ALA A 11 0.69 -16.83 4.03
CA ALA A 11 0.10 -15.69 3.35
C ALA A 11 0.99 -14.53 3.77
N THR A 12 2.04 -14.28 2.98
CA THR A 12 2.75 -13.01 2.98
C THR A 12 1.62 -12.04 2.73
N ARG A 13 1.10 -11.46 3.81
CA ARG A 13 -0.06 -10.58 3.78
C ARG A 13 0.30 -9.59 2.67
N PRO A 14 -0.43 -9.57 1.54
CA PRO A 14 0.00 -8.80 0.40
C PRO A 14 0.22 -7.38 0.90
N ALA A 15 1.37 -6.80 0.52
CA ALA A 15 1.67 -5.42 0.86
C ALA A 15 0.41 -4.60 0.60
N PRO A 16 0.00 -3.72 1.54
CA PRO A 16 -1.26 -3.00 1.41
C PRO A 16 -1.28 -2.35 0.01
N PRO A 17 -2.35 -2.52 -0.78
CA PRO A 17 -2.37 -1.97 -2.12
C PRO A 17 -2.15 -0.47 -2.04
N VAL A 18 -1.03 -0.01 -2.60
CA VAL A 18 -0.71 1.41 -2.74
C VAL A 18 -0.90 1.76 -4.19
N SER A 19 -1.70 2.78 -4.44
CA SER A 19 -1.92 3.33 -5.77
C SER A 19 -1.01 4.54 -6.00
N GLY A 20 -0.50 4.68 -7.22
CA GLY A 20 0.36 5.78 -7.64
C GLY A 20 1.60 5.33 -8.44
N PRO A 21 2.49 6.27 -8.80
CA PRO A 21 2.41 7.70 -8.51
C PRO A 21 1.26 8.39 -9.24
N HIS A 22 0.52 9.23 -8.52
CA HIS A 22 -0.52 10.11 -9.05
C HIS A 22 0.04 11.51 -9.25
N ALA A 23 -0.35 12.19 -10.34
CA ALA A 23 0.07 13.57 -10.58
C ALA A 23 -0.87 14.55 -9.86
N GLY A 24 -0.31 15.31 -8.92
CA GLY A 24 -0.93 16.50 -8.33
C GLY A 24 -0.64 17.73 -9.19
N TYR A 25 -1.67 18.50 -9.50
CA TYR A 25 -1.56 19.71 -10.31
C TYR A 25 -1.79 20.96 -9.45
N ASP A 26 -1.03 22.02 -9.71
CA ASP A 26 -1.23 23.32 -9.08
C ASP A 26 -2.55 23.97 -9.54
N ARG A 27 -2.88 25.12 -8.92
CA ARG A 27 -4.06 25.92 -9.30
C ARG A 27 -4.07 26.43 -10.76
N TYR A 28 -2.95 26.31 -11.47
CA TYR A 28 -2.77 26.70 -12.86
C TYR A 28 -2.75 25.49 -13.81
N GLY A 29 -2.97 24.27 -13.31
CA GLY A 29 -2.98 23.03 -14.08
C GLY A 29 -1.58 22.51 -14.45
N ARG A 30 -0.52 23.04 -13.82
CA ARG A 30 0.85 22.53 -14.02
C ARG A 30 1.13 21.43 -13.02
N LEU A 31 1.88 20.41 -13.44
CA LEU A 31 2.36 19.38 -12.54
C LEU A 31 3.13 20.03 -11.39
N ASP A 32 2.70 19.76 -10.16
CA ASP A 32 3.26 20.31 -8.93
C ASP A 32 4.01 19.23 -8.16
N HIS A 33 3.37 18.09 -7.90
CA HIS A 33 3.96 16.98 -7.16
C HIS A 33 3.41 15.63 -7.61
N TYR A 34 4.09 14.55 -7.24
CA TYR A 34 3.54 13.20 -7.31
C TYR A 34 3.19 12.72 -5.92
N TYR A 35 2.10 11.95 -5.82
CA TYR A 35 1.67 11.38 -4.54
C TYR A 35 1.25 9.92 -4.69
N TRP A 36 1.32 9.21 -3.57
CA TRP A 36 0.90 7.82 -3.43
C TRP A 36 -0.20 7.75 -2.38
N ARG A 37 -1.13 6.81 -2.58
CA ARG A 37 -2.24 6.58 -1.68
C ARG A 37 -2.30 5.13 -1.26
N CYS A 38 -2.37 4.88 0.05
CA CYS A 38 -2.65 3.56 0.57
C CYS A 38 -4.16 3.28 0.50
N GLU A 39 -4.57 2.28 -0.26
CA GLU A 39 -5.97 1.89 -0.42
C GLU A 39 -6.54 1.21 0.83
N ARG A 40 -5.68 0.79 1.77
CA ARG A 40 -6.12 0.16 3.03
C ARG A 40 -6.55 1.18 4.08
N CYS A 41 -5.70 2.17 4.38
CA CYS A 41 -5.95 3.14 5.46
C CYS A 41 -6.27 4.55 4.96
N GLY A 42 -6.16 4.80 3.65
CA GLY A 42 -6.41 6.12 3.05
C GLY A 42 -5.27 7.12 3.26
N LEU A 43 -4.09 6.70 3.73
CA LEU A 43 -2.94 7.59 3.85
C LEU A 43 -2.49 8.06 2.47
N GLU A 44 -2.42 9.37 2.28
CA GLU A 44 -1.87 10.02 1.10
C GLU A 44 -0.57 10.73 1.46
N THR A 45 0.48 10.54 0.66
CA THR A 45 1.77 11.20 0.86
C THR A 45 2.53 11.36 -0.45
N THR A 46 3.39 12.37 -0.53
CA THR A 46 4.34 12.56 -1.63
C THR A 46 5.62 11.75 -1.43
N ASP A 47 5.71 10.97 -0.36
CA ASP A 47 6.85 10.11 -0.06
C ASP A 47 6.73 8.78 -0.81
N SER A 48 7.70 8.50 -1.68
CA SER A 48 7.74 7.27 -2.48
C SER A 48 7.95 6.02 -1.63
N THR A 49 8.46 6.12 -0.40
CA THR A 49 8.60 4.96 0.49
C THR A 49 7.27 4.26 0.78
N LEU A 50 6.14 4.95 0.58
CA LEU A 50 4.82 4.34 0.65
C LEU A 50 4.68 3.15 -0.30
N GLU A 51 5.34 3.15 -1.47
CA GLU A 51 5.34 2.04 -2.44
C GLU A 51 5.91 0.73 -1.86
N ARG A 52 6.84 0.86 -0.90
CA ARG A 52 7.49 -0.29 -0.25
C ARG A 52 6.66 -0.83 0.90
N GLY A 53 5.87 0.01 1.55
CA GLY A 53 5.05 -0.35 2.70
C GLY A 53 4.36 0.87 3.27
N CYS A 54 3.11 0.71 3.70
CA CYS A 54 2.40 1.78 4.40
C CYS A 54 2.72 1.71 5.89
N PRO A 55 3.45 2.67 6.48
CA PRO A 55 3.87 2.60 7.89
C PRO A 55 2.67 2.53 8.85
N ARG A 56 1.57 3.24 8.52
CA ARG A 56 0.29 3.18 9.26
C ARG A 56 -0.32 1.78 9.29
N CYS A 57 -0.12 0.98 8.25
CA CYS A 57 -0.66 -0.37 8.15
C CYS A 57 0.28 -1.43 8.75
N GLU A 58 1.58 -1.14 8.78
CA GLU A 58 2.59 -2.00 9.37
C GLU A 58 2.50 -1.98 10.90
N GLU A 59 2.34 -0.80 11.51
CA GLU A 59 2.12 -0.66 12.97
C GLU A 59 0.85 -1.34 13.47
N GLY A 60 -0.18 -1.51 12.63
CA GLY A 60 -1.43 -2.18 13.01
C GLY A 60 -1.38 -3.71 12.99
N THR A 61 -0.21 -4.31 12.78
CA THR A 61 -0.07 -5.77 12.61
C THR A 61 0.34 -6.52 13.87
N ASP A 62 0.74 -5.80 14.93
CA ASP A 62 1.34 -6.37 16.15
C ASP A 62 0.46 -6.17 17.41
N ALA A 63 -0.85 -6.01 17.22
CA ALA A 63 -1.80 -6.00 18.32
C ALA A 63 -2.68 -7.25 18.28
N ARG A 64 -2.12 -8.40 18.67
CA ARG A 64 -2.92 -9.57 19.04
C ARG A 64 -2.23 -10.48 20.04
#